data_AF-A0A536SEQ7-F1
#
_entry.id   AF-A0A536SEQ7-F1
#
_cell.length_a   1.000
_cell.length_b   1.000
_cell.length_c   1.000
_cell.angle_alpha   90.00
_cell.angle_beta   90.00
_cell.angle_gamma   90.00
#
_symmetry.space_group_name_H-M   'P 1'
#
loop_
_entity.id
_entity.type
_entity.pdbx_description
1 polymer ?
#
loop_
_entity_poly.entity_id
_entity_poly.type
_entity_poly.pdbx_seq_one_letter_code
_entity_poly.pdbx_strand_id
1 'polypeptide(L)'
;AFPGTLTAGDSLKQKGWGINWEHIFGNIQALAQYARVGDVNGCSGDCSGTKAKMYMVGAKYLLSKRTGVYATFNQIKNDAAGFTDFTNGGGYTPANNNTINLAGASPSANSGLSPANAGADPRVIALGIMHNF
;
A
#
# COMPACT_ATOMS: atom_id res chain seq x y z
N ALA A 1 -15.76 1.53 9.05
CA ALA A 1 -16.68 0.57 8.39
C ALA A 1 -16.55 0.77 6.88
N PHE A 2 -16.88 -0.23 6.06
CA PHE A 2 -17.01 -0.02 4.61
C PHE A 2 -18.16 1.00 4.38
N PRO A 3 -18.01 2.00 3.49
CA PRO A 3 -19.01 3.08 3.35
C PRO A 3 -20.38 2.60 2.86
N GLY A 4 -20.43 1.42 2.24
CA GLY A 4 -21.68 0.84 1.74
C GLY A 4 -22.29 -0.19 2.68
N THR A 5 -23.62 -0.20 2.74
CA THR A 5 -24.37 -1.39 3.17
C THR A 5 -24.10 -2.52 2.18
N LEU A 6 -23.43 -3.57 2.65
CA LEU A 6 -23.23 -4.80 1.90
C LEU A 6 -24.39 -5.75 2.18
N THR A 7 -25.08 -6.17 1.12
CA THR A 7 -26.15 -7.17 1.22
C THR A 7 -25.62 -8.54 0.77
N ALA A 8 -26.15 -9.62 1.34
CA ALA A 8 -25.87 -10.97 0.85
C ALA A 8 -26.27 -11.08 -0.63
N GLY A 9 -25.30 -11.41 -1.49
CA GLY A 9 -25.46 -11.46 -2.95
C GLY A 9 -24.80 -10.31 -3.72
N ASP A 10 -24.28 -9.28 -3.04
CA ASP A 10 -23.52 -8.20 -3.68
C ASP A 10 -22.23 -8.74 -4.33
N SER A 11 -21.90 -8.25 -5.54
CA SER A 11 -20.68 -8.59 -6.26
C SER A 11 -19.78 -7.38 -6.35
N LEU A 12 -18.88 -7.26 -5.38
CA LEU A 12 -17.96 -6.12 -5.27
C LEU A 12 -16.84 -6.21 -6.31
N LYS A 13 -16.62 -5.10 -7.02
CA LYS A 13 -15.56 -4.96 -8.02
C LYS A 13 -14.82 -3.66 -7.84
N GLN A 14 -13.49 -3.73 -7.81
CA GLN A 14 -12.62 -2.55 -7.85
C GLN A 14 -11.63 -2.71 -9.00
N LYS A 15 -11.45 -1.66 -9.81
CA LYS A 15 -10.51 -1.65 -10.92
C LYS A 15 -9.34 -0.75 -10.58
N GLY A 16 -8.13 -1.14 -10.98
CA GLY A 16 -6.95 -0.33 -10.82
C GLY A 16 -5.96 -0.53 -11.96
N TRP A 17 -5.00 0.38 -12.04
CA TRP A 17 -3.86 0.30 -12.94
C TRP A 17 -2.65 0.97 -12.29
N GLY A 18 -1.46 0.63 -12.78
CA GLY A 18 -0.23 1.27 -12.35
C GLY A 18 0.79 1.36 -13.48
N ILE A 19 1.73 2.26 -13.30
CA ILE A 19 2.89 2.47 -14.16
C ILE A 19 4.13 2.51 -13.31
N ASN A 20 5.21 1.97 -13.87
CA ASN A 20 6.52 1.91 -13.24
C ASN A 20 7.54 2.51 -14.19
N TRP A 21 8.47 3.24 -13.62
CA TRP A 21 9.64 3.76 -14.31
C TRP A 21 10.89 3.39 -13.53
N GLU A 22 11.91 3.00 -14.28
CA GLU A 22 13.22 2.68 -13.73
C GLU A 22 14.30 3.19 -14.68
N HIS A 23 15.38 3.71 -14.11
CA HIS A 23 16.57 4.04 -14.88
C HIS A 23 17.84 3.91 -14.04
N ILE A 24 18.94 3.52 -14.68
CA ILE A 24 20.25 3.38 -14.04
C ILE A 24 21.18 4.48 -14.53
N PHE A 25 21.58 5.35 -13.59
CA PHE A 25 22.55 6.41 -13.78
C PHE A 25 23.88 6.00 -13.12
N GLY A 26 24.75 5.32 -13.88
CA GLY A 26 26.00 4.80 -13.34
C GLY A 26 25.75 3.83 -12.17
N ASN A 27 26.16 4.22 -10.96
CA ASN A 27 25.98 3.41 -9.76
C ASN A 27 24.66 3.66 -9.02
N ILE A 28 23.79 4.53 -9.52
CA ILE A 28 22.48 4.81 -8.92
C ILE A 28 21.39 4.24 -9.80
N GLN A 29 20.55 3.38 -9.24
CA GLN A 29 19.30 2.91 -9.85
C GLN A 29 18.14 3.69 -9.24
N ALA A 30 17.47 4.49 -10.06
CA ALA A 30 16.30 5.26 -9.67
C ALA A 30 15.02 4.49 -10.04
N LEU A 31 14.03 4.51 -9.15
CA LEU A 31 12.74 3.87 -9.34
C LEU A 31 11.63 4.86 -9.00
N ALA A 32 10.58 4.86 -9.80
CA ALA A 32 9.34 5.55 -9.51
C ALA A 32 8.15 4.69 -9.91
N GLN A 33 7.11 4.67 -9.08
CA GLN A 33 5.87 3.95 -9.37
C GLN A 33 4.69 4.83 -9.00
N TYR A 34 3.65 4.74 -9.83
CA TYR A 34 2.35 5.31 -9.55
C TYR A 34 1.29 4.28 -9.87
N ALA A 35 0.40 4.03 -8.93
CA ALA A 35 -0.78 3.21 -9.16
C ALA A 35 -2.02 3.90 -8.62
N ARG A 36 -3.17 3.50 -9.14
CA ARG A 36 -4.46 3.93 -8.59
C ARG A 36 -5.48 2.81 -8.67
N VAL A 37 -6.39 2.83 -7.72
CA VAL A 37 -7.65 2.07 -7.76
C VAL A 37 -8.82 3.05 -7.81
N GLY A 38 -9.86 2.68 -8.54
CA GLY A 38 -11.13 3.41 -8.57
C GLY A 38 -11.99 3.08 -7.35
N ASP A 39 -13.17 3.67 -7.30
CA ASP A 39 -14.16 3.32 -6.29
C ASP A 39 -14.64 1.87 -6.48
N VAL A 40 -15.03 1.23 -5.39
CA VAL A 40 -15.68 -0.08 -5.39
C VAL A 40 -17.07 0.07 -6.00
N ASN A 41 -17.45 -0.88 -6.85
CA ASN A 41 -18.77 -0.95 -7.48
C ASN A 41 -19.47 -2.27 -7.14
N GLY A 42 -20.78 -2.33 -7.35
CA GLY A 42 -21.57 -3.56 -7.22
C GLY A 42 -22.07 -3.85 -5.80
N CYS A 43 -22.15 -2.82 -4.95
CA CYS A 43 -22.78 -2.86 -3.65
C CYS A 43 -24.22 -2.34 -3.72
N SER A 44 -25.04 -2.78 -2.77
CA SER A 44 -26.42 -2.31 -2.61
C SER A 44 -26.52 -0.86 -2.09
N GLY A 45 -25.47 -0.35 -1.42
CA GLY A 45 -25.39 1.02 -0.89
C GLY A 45 -24.42 1.95 -1.65
N ASP A 46 -24.01 3.06 -1.03
CA ASP A 46 -22.99 3.95 -1.58
C ASP A 46 -21.58 3.39 -1.35
N CYS A 47 -20.82 3.17 -2.42
CA CYS A 47 -19.42 2.72 -2.39
C CYS A 47 -18.44 3.73 -2.95
N SER A 48 -18.88 4.97 -3.12
CA SER A 48 -18.02 6.09 -3.50
C SER A 48 -17.00 6.42 -2.40
N GLY A 49 -15.94 7.14 -2.77
CA GLY A 49 -14.92 7.58 -1.83
C GLY A 49 -13.98 6.47 -1.35
N THR A 50 -13.94 5.33 -2.04
CA THR A 50 -13.08 4.18 -1.71
C THR A 50 -11.83 4.09 -2.59
N LYS A 51 -11.68 5.03 -3.54
CA LYS A 51 -10.50 5.13 -4.40
C LYS A 51 -9.22 5.42 -3.60
N ALA A 52 -8.09 4.99 -4.16
CA ALA A 52 -6.77 5.28 -3.61
C ALA A 52 -5.74 5.54 -4.72
N LYS A 53 -4.74 6.38 -4.41
CA LYS A 53 -3.57 6.65 -5.24
C LYS A 53 -2.31 6.24 -4.50
N MET A 54 -1.43 5.52 -5.16
CA MET A 54 -0.23 4.94 -4.55
C MET A 54 0.99 5.45 -5.28
N TYR A 55 1.99 5.86 -4.52
CA TYR A 55 3.23 6.46 -5.02
C TYR A 55 4.39 5.72 -4.39
N MET A 56 5.40 5.41 -5.19
CA MET A 56 6.71 4.99 -4.72
C MET A 56 7.78 5.78 -5.45
N VAL A 57 8.75 6.30 -4.70
CA VAL A 57 9.99 6.83 -5.25
C VAL A 57 11.13 6.19 -4.48
N GLY A 58 12.12 5.69 -5.19
CA GLY A 58 13.23 4.97 -4.60
C GLY A 58 14.54 5.20 -5.33
N ALA A 59 15.62 5.04 -4.59
CA ALA A 59 16.96 5.00 -5.13
C ALA A 59 17.73 3.86 -4.49
N LYS A 60 18.51 3.16 -5.30
CA LYS A 60 19.49 2.17 -4.86
C LYS A 60 20.87 2.57 -5.34
N TYR A 61 21.83 2.63 -4.43
CA TYR A 61 23.23 2.79 -4.74
C TYR A 61 23.91 1.42 -4.82
N LEU A 62 24.53 1.15 -5.96
CA LEU A 62 25.23 -0.09 -6.28
C LEU A 62 26.69 0.02 -5.82
N LEU A 63 26.97 -0.54 -4.64
CA LEU A 63 28.32 -0.63 -4.09
C LEU A 63 29.18 -1.64 -4.88
N SER A 64 28.55 -2.73 -5.33
CA SER A 64 29.16 -3.75 -6.20
C SER A 64 28.07 -4.47 -7.00
N LYS A 65 28.44 -5.50 -7.77
CA LYS A 65 27.47 -6.42 -8.40
C LYS A 65 26.61 -7.18 -7.39
N ARG A 66 27.09 -7.32 -6.16
CA ARG A 66 26.50 -8.14 -5.09
C ARG A 66 25.91 -7.32 -3.96
N THR A 67 26.41 -6.11 -3.73
CA THR A 67 26.01 -5.26 -2.61
C THR A 67 25.40 -3.96 -3.11
N GLY A 68 24.27 -3.56 -2.55
CA GLY A 68 23.73 -2.22 -2.74
C GLY A 68 22.95 -1.75 -1.52
N VAL A 69 22.91 -0.44 -1.32
CA VAL A 69 22.07 0.20 -0.30
C VAL A 69 20.90 0.88 -0.97
N TYR A 70 19.74 0.93 -0.34
CA TYR A 70 18.56 1.52 -0.93
C TYR A 70 17.77 2.36 0.07
N ALA A 71 17.04 3.31 -0.49
CA ALA A 71 16.05 4.12 0.19
C ALA A 71 14.77 4.15 -0.66
N THR A 72 13.60 4.01 -0.03
CA THR A 72 12.32 4.23 -0.70
C THR A 72 11.40 5.06 0.17
N PHE A 73 10.60 5.89 -0.50
CA PHE A 73 9.44 6.57 0.05
C PHE A 73 8.19 6.03 -0.64
N ASN A 74 7.24 5.58 0.15
CA ASN A 74 5.99 5.00 -0.32
C ASN A 74 4.85 5.76 0.34
N GLN A 75 3.84 6.13 -0.42
CA GLN A 75 2.65 6.79 0.09
C GLN A 75 1.40 6.26 -0.59
N ILE A 76 0.37 5.97 0.22
CA ILE A 76 -0.99 5.74 -0.28
C ILE A 76 -1.82 6.94 0.16
N LYS A 77 -2.58 7.50 -0.78
CA LYS A 77 -3.59 8.52 -0.54
C LYS A 77 -4.96 7.89 -0.72
N ASN A 78 -5.68 7.75 0.37
CA ASN A 78 -7.05 7.25 0.36
C ASN A 78 -8.03 8.42 0.22
N ASP A 79 -9.17 8.15 -0.41
CA ASP A 79 -10.30 9.06 -0.33
C ASP A 79 -11.09 8.80 0.98
N ALA A 80 -12.08 9.65 1.30
CA ALA A 80 -12.70 9.74 2.63
C ALA A 80 -13.18 8.40 3.23
N ALA A 81 -13.57 7.44 2.39
CA ALA A 81 -14.03 6.12 2.79
C ALA A 81 -13.06 4.96 2.44
N GLY A 82 -11.91 5.28 1.84
CA GLY A 82 -10.86 4.33 1.47
C GLY A 82 -9.97 3.98 2.66
N PHE A 83 -9.47 2.75 2.69
CA PHE A 83 -8.61 2.25 3.77
C PHE A 83 -7.48 1.37 3.21
N THR A 84 -7.04 1.64 1.97
CA THR A 84 -5.94 0.92 1.34
C THR A 84 -4.63 1.17 2.10
N ASP A 85 -3.85 0.12 2.32
CA ASP A 85 -2.61 0.13 3.09
C ASP A 85 -1.53 -0.74 2.43
N PHE A 86 -0.29 -0.65 2.93
CA PHE A 86 0.87 -1.44 2.52
C PHE A 86 0.84 -2.89 3.02
N THR A 87 -0.30 -3.38 3.52
CA THR A 87 -0.44 -4.76 4.00
C THR A 87 -0.11 -5.73 2.87
N ASN A 88 0.83 -6.63 3.15
CA ASN A 88 1.49 -7.55 2.24
C ASN A 88 0.53 -8.14 1.16
N GLY A 89 0.55 -7.60 -0.06
CA GLY A 89 -0.05 -8.24 -1.24
C GLY A 89 -1.53 -7.98 -1.51
N GLY A 90 -2.08 -6.79 -1.25
CA GLY A 90 -3.39 -6.39 -1.80
C GLY A 90 -4.58 -7.27 -1.35
N GLY A 91 -4.44 -7.94 -0.21
CA GLY A 91 -5.48 -8.77 0.38
C GLY A 91 -6.45 -7.92 1.21
N TYR A 92 -7.73 -7.94 0.84
CA TYR A 92 -8.81 -7.58 1.75
C TYR A 92 -8.84 -8.62 2.87
N THR A 93 -8.11 -8.42 3.96
CA THR A 93 -8.37 -9.14 5.21
C THR A 93 -9.35 -8.31 6.03
N PRO A 94 -10.61 -8.77 6.20
CA PRO A 94 -11.50 -8.17 7.18
C PRO A 94 -10.81 -8.19 8.54
N ALA A 95 -10.95 -7.11 9.29
CA ALA A 95 -10.35 -6.96 10.61
C ALA A 95 -10.90 -8.03 11.57
N ASN A 96 -10.25 -9.19 11.61
CA ASN A 96 -10.46 -10.17 12.66
C ASN A 96 -9.42 -9.88 13.74
N ASN A 97 -9.88 -9.37 14.87
CA ASN A 97 -9.13 -9.15 16.11
C ASN A 97 -8.07 -10.25 16.36
N ASN A 98 -6.79 -9.98 16.10
CA ASN A 98 -5.72 -10.66 16.81
C ASN A 98 -4.47 -9.76 16.87
N THR A 99 -4.53 -8.77 17.75
CA THR A 99 -3.39 -7.96 18.15
C THR A 99 -2.39 -8.82 18.93
N ILE A 100 -1.26 -9.19 18.32
CA ILE A 100 -0.06 -9.43 19.12
C ILE A 100 0.59 -8.06 19.36
N ASN A 101 0.21 -7.42 20.47
CA ASN A 101 0.91 -6.26 20.99
C ASN A 101 2.23 -6.74 21.61
N LEU A 102 3.35 -6.57 20.90
CA LEU A 102 4.66 -6.50 21.54
C LEU A 102 4.93 -5.03 21.88
N ALA A 103 5.14 -4.74 23.16
CA ALA A 103 5.62 -3.44 23.60
C ALA A 103 6.93 -3.11 22.85
N GLY A 104 6.91 -2.06 22.03
CA GLY A 104 8.08 -1.61 21.24
C GLY A 104 8.15 -2.10 19.79
N ALA A 105 7.14 -2.84 19.28
CA ALA A 105 7.05 -3.16 17.86
C ALA A 105 6.46 -1.99 17.05
N SER A 106 7.14 -1.57 15.98
CA SER A 106 6.63 -0.63 14.97
C SER A 106 5.33 -1.15 14.36
N PRO A 107 4.27 -0.32 14.19
CA PRO A 107 2.89 -0.78 13.96
C PRO A 107 2.59 -1.35 12.56
N SER A 108 3.56 -1.92 11.85
CA SER A 108 3.39 -2.23 10.42
C SER A 108 3.49 -3.70 10.02
N ALA A 109 3.35 -4.68 10.92
CA ALA A 109 3.63 -6.07 10.57
C ALA A 109 2.44 -7.05 10.57
N ASN A 110 1.23 -6.72 11.04
CA ASN A 110 0.14 -7.72 10.97
C ASN A 110 -1.31 -7.24 11.06
N SER A 111 -1.58 -5.95 10.96
CA SER A 111 -2.94 -5.45 10.87
C SER A 111 -2.94 -4.29 9.88
N GLY A 112 -3.53 -4.49 8.71
CA GLY A 112 -3.77 -3.38 7.79
C GLY A 112 -4.61 -2.29 8.44
N LEU A 113 -4.65 -1.12 7.81
CA LEU A 113 -5.51 -0.02 8.27
C LEU A 113 -6.93 -0.53 8.56
N SER A 114 -7.34 -0.46 9.83
CA SER A 114 -8.70 -0.77 10.25
C SER A 114 -9.69 0.09 9.45
N PRO A 115 -10.88 -0.42 9.08
CA PRO A 115 -11.94 0.39 8.49
C PRO A 115 -12.39 1.58 9.36
N ALA A 116 -11.99 1.65 10.64
CA ALA A 116 -12.19 2.82 11.49
C ALA A 116 -11.29 4.02 11.12
N ASN A 117 -10.21 3.77 10.36
CA ASN A 117 -9.26 4.76 9.87
C ASN A 117 -9.50 5.11 8.39
N ALA A 118 -10.74 5.04 7.93
CA ALA A 118 -11.09 5.42 6.56
C ALA A 118 -10.65 6.87 6.27
N GLY A 119 -10.07 7.09 5.09
CA GLY A 119 -9.46 8.35 4.69
C GLY A 119 -8.04 8.58 5.22
N ALA A 120 -7.45 7.64 5.97
CA ALA A 120 -6.06 7.76 6.41
C ALA A 120 -5.09 7.54 5.24
N ASP A 121 -4.03 8.36 5.19
CA ASP A 121 -2.99 8.29 4.16
C ASP A 121 -1.70 7.67 4.73
N PRO A 122 -1.49 6.34 4.64
CA PRO A 122 -0.30 5.72 5.19
C PRO A 122 0.93 6.09 4.36
N ARG A 123 2.08 6.19 5.04
CA ARG A 123 3.38 6.45 4.44
C ARG A 123 4.45 5.56 5.05
N VAL A 124 5.38 5.09 4.22
CA VAL A 124 6.51 4.25 4.64
C VAL A 124 7.79 4.77 4.03
N ILE A 125 8.78 5.02 4.88
CA ILE A 125 10.17 5.25 4.47
C ILE A 125 10.95 3.98 4.81
N ALA A 126 11.58 3.37 3.82
CA ALA A 126 12.42 2.20 4.01
C ALA A 126 13.87 2.52 3.64
N LEU A 127 14.79 2.01 4.45
CA LEU A 127 16.22 2.07 4.23
C LEU A 127 16.76 0.66 4.42
N GLY A 128 17.68 0.22 3.57
CA GLY A 128 18.22 -1.13 3.71
C GLY A 128 19.46 -1.39 2.87
N ILE A 129 20.02 -2.58 3.09
CA ILE A 129 21.18 -3.12 2.38
C ILE A 129 20.78 -4.46 1.80
N MET A 130 21.15 -4.71 0.54
CA MET A 130 21.04 -6.00 -0.12
C MET A 130 22.43 -6.54 -0.40
N HIS A 131 22.69 -7.79 -0.05
CA HIS A 131 23.96 -8.48 -0.30
C HIS A 131 23.72 -9.91 -0.80
N ASN A 132 24.25 -10.24 -1.99
CA ASN A 132 24.14 -11.56 -2.61
C ASN A 132 25.48 -12.32 -2.53
N PHE A 133 25.50 -13.47 -1.85
CA PHE A 133 26.68 -14.34 -1.68
C PHE A 133 26.99 -15.20 -2.90
#